data_AF-A0A0G0REF3-F1
#
_entry.id   AF-A0A0G0REF3-F1
#
_cell.length_a   1.000
_cell.length_b   1.000
_cell.length_c   1.000
_cell.angle_alpha   90.00
_cell.angle_beta   90.00
_cell.angle_gamma   90.00
#
_symmetry.space_group_name_H-M   'P 1'
#
loop_
_entity.id
_entity.type
_entity.pdbx_description
1 polymer ?
#
loop_
_entity_poly.entity_id
_entity_poly.type
_entity_poly.pdbx_seq_one_letter_code
_entity_poly.pdbx_strand_id
1 'polypeptide(L)'
;MTDTNNVTLRHKLEALIVKDLESQLTQGKITGDRAAEIAELVLDAVPENISHDELLKVIPQLDDKASELASVVFEILSEQDDKHKAEMIEKLRASVRRMVKNG
;
A
#
# COMPACT_ATOMS: atom_id res chain seq x y z
N MET A 1 -14.07 -14.19 -7.48
CA MET A 1 -12.64 -14.55 -7.39
C MET A 1 -11.94 -13.36 -6.77
N THR A 2 -11.47 -13.50 -5.54
CA THR A 2 -10.63 -12.49 -4.88
C THR A 2 -9.32 -12.42 -5.65
N ASP A 3 -8.92 -11.23 -6.10
CA ASP A 3 -7.64 -11.04 -6.76
C ASP A 3 -6.54 -11.29 -5.72
N THR A 4 -5.71 -12.31 -5.93
CA THR A 4 -4.61 -12.66 -5.03
C THR A 4 -3.69 -11.46 -4.76
N ASN A 5 -3.53 -10.55 -5.74
CA ASN A 5 -2.76 -9.32 -5.57
C ASN A 5 -3.43 -8.33 -4.61
N ASN A 6 -4.76 -8.25 -4.62
CA ASN A 6 -5.52 -7.40 -3.69
C ASN A 6 -5.40 -7.91 -2.26
N VAL A 7 -5.63 -9.20 -2.01
CA VAL A 7 -5.51 -9.79 -0.67
C VAL A 7 -4.10 -9.63 -0.13
N THR A 8 -3.10 -9.79 -1.00
CA THR A 8 -1.69 -9.61 -0.62
C THR A 8 -1.37 -8.15 -0.25
N LEU A 9 -1.85 -7.19 -1.03
CA LEU A 9 -1.63 -5.77 -0.76
C LEU A 9 -2.33 -5.32 0.53
N ARG A 10 -3.58 -5.77 0.74
CA ARG A 10 -4.37 -5.43 1.94
C ARG A 10 -3.68 -5.93 3.21
N HIS A 11 -3.32 -7.21 3.24
CA HIS A 11 -2.60 -7.78 4.40
C HIS A 11 -1.25 -7.11 4.63
N LYS A 12 -0.55 -6.72 3.56
CA LYS A 12 0.71 -5.97 3.71
C LYS A 12 0.48 -4.61 4.34
N LEU A 13 -0.53 -3.87 3.89
CA LEU A 13 -0.92 -2.58 4.48
C LEU A 13 -1.26 -2.74 5.97
N GLU A 14 -2.14 -3.68 6.31
CA GLU A 14 -2.52 -3.97 7.69
C GLU A 14 -1.29 -4.29 8.57
N ALA A 15 -0.38 -5.14 8.09
CA ALA A 15 0.81 -5.52 8.83
C ALA A 15 1.78 -4.35 9.05
N LEU A 16 1.96 -3.48 8.05
CA LEU A 16 2.80 -2.29 8.18
C LEU A 16 2.19 -1.27 9.15
N ILE A 17 0.88 -1.05 9.07
CA ILE A 17 0.15 -0.16 9.99
C ILE A 17 0.30 -0.65 11.43
N VAL A 18 0.06 -1.94 11.70
CA VAL A 18 0.19 -2.50 13.05
C VAL A 18 1.61 -2.30 13.59
N LYS A 19 2.62 -2.66 12.80
CA LYS A 19 4.03 -2.51 13.18
C LYS A 19 4.40 -1.06 13.47
N ASP A 20 3.91 -0.14 12.66
CA ASP A 20 4.19 1.29 12.81
C ASP A 20 3.49 1.86 14.06
N LEU A 21 2.22 1.54 14.29
CA LEU A 21 1.48 1.92 15.50
C LEU A 21 2.13 1.37 16.78
N GLU A 22 2.55 0.10 16.80
CA GLU A 22 3.30 -0.49 17.92
C GLU A 22 4.59 0.27 18.22
N SER A 23 5.31 0.68 17.16
CA SER A 23 6.53 1.46 17.28
C SER A 23 6.26 2.86 17.85
N GLN A 24 5.23 3.54 17.35
CA GLN A 24 4.83 4.87 17.81
C GLN A 24 4.35 4.84 19.28
N LEU A 25 3.59 3.82 19.67
CA LEU A 25 3.16 3.59 21.06
C LEU A 25 4.36 3.38 21.99
N THR A 26 5.29 2.50 21.60
CA THR A 26 6.51 2.21 22.39
C THR A 26 7.38 3.45 22.58
N GLN A 27 7.41 4.33 21.59
CA GLN A 27 8.17 5.59 21.63
C GLN A 27 7.42 6.72 22.34
N GLY A 28 6.16 6.51 22.75
CA GLY A 28 5.31 7.55 23.34
C GLY A 28 4.94 8.66 22.36
N LYS A 29 4.98 8.40 21.05
CA LYS A 29 4.59 9.36 20.00
C LYS A 29 3.07 9.50 19.87
N ILE A 30 2.35 8.41 20.16
CA ILE A 30 0.88 8.37 20.20
C ILE A 30 0.41 7.71 21.50
N THR A 31 -0.83 7.97 21.88
CA THR A 31 -1.50 7.29 23.00
C THR A 31 -2.19 6.02 22.54
N GLY A 32 -2.58 5.17 23.50
CA GLY A 32 -3.43 3.99 23.23
C GLY A 32 -4.75 4.37 22.55
N ASP A 33 -5.41 5.42 23.04
CA ASP A 33 -6.66 5.92 22.48
C ASP A 33 -6.49 6.38 21.02
N ARG A 34 -5.39 7.10 20.72
CA ARG A 34 -5.10 7.54 19.35
C ARG A 34 -4.78 6.37 18.43
N ALA A 35 -4.03 5.37 18.92
CA ALA A 35 -3.77 4.16 18.16
C ALA A 35 -5.06 3.38 17.83
N ALA A 36 -6.00 3.31 18.77
CA ALA A 36 -7.31 2.69 18.56
C ALA A 36 -8.14 3.46 17.51
N GLU A 37 -8.18 4.79 17.60
CA GLU A 37 -8.86 5.65 16.61
C GLU A 37 -8.29 5.44 15.19
N ILE A 38 -6.96 5.36 15.06
CA ILE A 38 -6.31 5.10 13.76
C ILE A 38 -6.69 3.71 13.24
N ALA A 39 -6.71 2.70 14.11
CA ALA A 39 -7.09 1.33 13.73
C ALA A 39 -8.54 1.27 13.22
N GLU A 40 -9.48 1.92 13.90
CA GLU A 40 -10.88 2.02 13.46
C GLU A 40 -10.98 2.69 12.09
N LEU A 41 -10.26 3.80 11.89
CA LEU A 41 -10.24 4.52 10.63
C LEU A 41 -9.75 3.65 9.46
N VAL A 42 -8.72 2.84 9.69
CA VAL A 42 -8.16 1.93 8.69
C VAL A 42 -9.13 0.81 8.37
N LEU A 43 -9.77 0.21 9.37
CA LEU A 43 -10.78 -0.84 9.18
C LEU A 43 -11.98 -0.34 8.37
N ASP A 44 -12.42 0.89 8.63
CA ASP A 44 -13.51 1.52 7.88
C ASP A 44 -13.11 1.86 6.44
N ALA A 45 -11.88 2.30 6.24
CA ALA A 45 -11.38 2.68 4.92
C ALA A 45 -11.05 1.46 4.04
N VAL A 46 -10.65 0.34 4.65
CA VAL A 46 -10.12 -0.84 3.95
C VAL A 46 -10.94 -2.09 4.31
N PRO A 47 -12.19 -2.21 3.84
CA PRO A 47 -13.03 -3.37 4.11
C PRO A 47 -12.50 -4.62 3.41
N GLU A 48 -12.84 -5.80 3.92
CA GLU A 48 -12.30 -7.06 3.42
C GLU A 48 -12.55 -7.32 1.92
N ASN A 49 -13.67 -6.80 1.40
CA ASN A 49 -14.12 -6.97 0.02
C ASN A 49 -13.72 -5.82 -0.91
N ILE A 50 -12.87 -4.89 -0.47
CA ILE A 50 -12.39 -3.77 -1.29
C ILE A 50 -11.70 -4.28 -2.57
N SER A 51 -11.98 -3.67 -3.72
CA SER A 51 -11.28 -4.03 -4.96
C SER A 51 -9.84 -3.52 -4.97
N HIS A 52 -8.98 -4.09 -5.83
CA HIS A 52 -7.58 -3.64 -5.95
C HIS A 52 -7.47 -2.16 -6.32
N ASP A 53 -8.29 -1.72 -7.29
CA ASP A 53 -8.29 -0.34 -7.76
C ASP A 53 -8.80 0.65 -6.70
N GLU A 54 -9.79 0.24 -5.90
CA GLU A 54 -10.26 1.05 -4.77
C GLU A 54 -9.22 1.10 -3.66
N LEU A 55 -8.56 -0.02 -3.35
CA LEU A 55 -7.50 -0.07 -2.35
C LEU A 55 -6.37 0.90 -2.69
N LEU A 56 -5.92 0.92 -3.94
CA LEU A 56 -4.89 1.85 -4.42
C LEU A 56 -5.32 3.33 -4.34
N LYS A 57 -6.62 3.63 -4.41
CA LYS A 57 -7.17 4.99 -4.25
C LYS A 57 -7.31 5.40 -2.79
N VAL A 58 -7.61 4.45 -1.91
CA VAL A 58 -7.82 4.71 -0.48
C VAL A 58 -6.50 4.86 0.27
N ILE A 59 -5.48 4.07 -0.04
CA ILE A 59 -4.16 4.14 0.60
C ILE A 59 -3.63 5.58 0.74
N PRO A 60 -3.57 6.42 -0.33
CA PRO A 60 -3.08 7.79 -0.23
C PRO A 60 -4.02 8.75 0.54
N GLN A 61 -5.19 8.30 0.99
CA GLN A 61 -6.11 9.11 1.82
C GLN A 61 -5.98 8.77 3.30
N LEU A 62 -5.23 7.72 3.65
CA LEU A 62 -5.06 7.31 5.03
C LEU A 62 -4.21 8.31 5.82
N ASP A 63 -3.19 8.89 5.20
CA ASP A 63 -2.33 9.92 5.82
C ASP A 63 -3.03 11.28 5.93
N ASP A 64 -3.89 11.63 4.97
CA ASP A 64 -4.78 12.81 5.07
C ASP A 64 -5.68 12.75 6.31
N LYS A 65 -6.14 11.54 6.66
CA LYS A 65 -7.04 11.30 7.80
C LYS A 65 -6.29 11.04 9.12
N ALA A 66 -5.11 10.45 9.02
CA ALA A 66 -4.23 10.13 10.14
C ALA A 66 -2.78 10.31 9.71
N SER A 67 -2.25 11.52 9.93
CA SER A 67 -0.88 11.91 9.54
C SER A 67 0.21 10.95 10.07
N GLU A 68 -0.08 10.25 11.16
CA GLU A 68 0.75 9.21 11.75
C GLU A 68 1.00 8.02 10.81
N LEU A 69 0.15 7.82 9.79
CA LEU A 69 0.29 6.77 8.78
C LEU A 69 1.14 7.17 7.57
N ALA A 70 1.65 8.41 7.52
CA ALA A 70 2.38 8.93 6.35
C ALA A 70 3.59 8.06 5.95
N SER A 71 4.32 7.50 6.92
CA SER A 71 5.44 6.58 6.67
C SER A 71 5.00 5.34 5.91
N VAL A 72 3.90 4.71 6.37
CA VAL A 72 3.35 3.48 5.81
C VAL A 72 2.76 3.72 4.43
N VAL A 73 1.99 4.80 4.27
CA VAL A 73 1.42 5.20 2.97
C VAL A 73 2.54 5.41 1.95
N PHE A 74 3.58 6.14 2.31
CA PHE A 74 4.73 6.37 1.44
C PHE A 74 5.46 5.07 1.06
N GLU A 75 5.69 4.17 2.02
CA GLU A 75 6.34 2.88 1.76
C GLU A 75 5.57 2.06 0.73
N ILE A 76 4.26 1.91 0.90
CA ILE A 76 3.42 1.15 -0.03
C ILE A 76 3.40 1.78 -1.42
N LEU A 77 3.17 3.10 -1.50
CA LEU A 77 3.07 3.78 -2.79
C LEU A 77 4.41 3.71 -3.54
N SER A 78 5.54 3.88 -2.85
CA SER A 78 6.87 3.78 -3.45
C SER A 78 7.12 2.39 -4.05
N GLU A 79 6.76 1.34 -3.32
CA GLU A 79 6.90 -0.02 -3.84
C GLU A 79 5.99 -0.31 -5.04
N GLN A 80 4.76 0.19 -5.04
CA GLN A 80 3.86 0.04 -6.20
C GLN A 80 4.44 0.77 -7.42
N ASP A 81 5.00 1.95 -7.21
CA ASP A 81 5.61 2.77 -8.26
C ASP A 81 6.84 2.07 -8.85
N ASP A 82 7.68 1.47 -7.99
CA ASP A 82 8.85 0.69 -8.41
C ASP A 82 8.48 -0.59 -9.16
N LYS A 83 7.44 -1.31 -8.69
CA LYS A 83 6.90 -2.48 -9.40
C LYS A 83 6.39 -2.08 -10.79
N HIS A 84 5.65 -0.98 -10.88
CA HIS A 84 5.14 -0.49 -12.16
C HIS A 84 6.26 -0.09 -13.12
N LYS A 85 7.29 0.62 -12.63
CA LYS A 85 8.49 0.96 -13.42
C LYS A 85 9.20 -0.30 -13.93
N ALA A 86 9.39 -1.31 -13.09
CA ALA A 86 10.02 -2.56 -13.48
C ALA A 86 9.23 -3.28 -14.58
N GLU A 87 7.90 -3.35 -14.44
CA GLU A 87 7.02 -3.94 -15.46
C GLU A 87 7.07 -3.18 -16.79
N MET A 88 7.10 -1.84 -16.76
CA MET A 88 7.25 -1.02 -17.96
C MET A 88 8.59 -1.26 -18.65
N ILE A 89 9.69 -1.32 -17.90
CA ILE A 89 11.02 -1.60 -18.44
C ILE A 89 11.06 -2.98 -19.12
N GLU A 90 10.46 -4.01 -18.53
CA GLU A 90 10.40 -5.33 -19.14
C GLU A 90 9.54 -5.36 -20.41
N LYS A 91 8.41 -4.66 -20.43
CA LYS A 91 7.58 -4.49 -21.63
C LYS A 91 8.33 -3.79 -22.76
N LEU A 92 9.11 -2.75 -22.42
CA LEU A 92 9.97 -2.04 -23.37
C LEU A 92 11.07 -2.96 -23.92
N ARG A 93 11.79 -3.68 -23.05
CA ARG A 93 12.81 -4.66 -23.44
C ARG A 93 12.26 -5.75 -24.36
N ALA A 94 11.07 -6.28 -24.05
CA ALA A 94 10.41 -7.27 -24.88
C ALA A 94 10.05 -6.72 -26.28
N SER A 95 9.65 -5.46 -26.36
CA SER A 95 9.31 -4.80 -27.62
C SER A 95 10.55 -4.54 -28.48
N VAL A 96 11.66 -4.08 -27.88
CA VAL A 96 12.95 -3.94 -28.56
C VAL A 96 13.44 -5.29 -29.12
N ARG A 97 13.40 -6.36 -28.31
CA ARG A 97 13.78 -7.71 -28.77
C ARG A 97 12.95 -8.20 -29.94
N ARG A 98 11.65 -7.88 -29.99
CA ARG A 98 10.77 -8.24 -31.12
C ARG A 98 11.13 -7.48 -32.40
N MET A 99 11.47 -6.20 -32.30
CA MET A 99 11.89 -5.42 -33.48
C MET A 99 13.20 -5.94 -34.07
N VAL A 100 14.18 -6.29 -33.23
CA VAL A 100 15.47 -6.83 -33.69
C VAL A 100 15.35 -8.22 -34.31
N LYS A 101 14.36 -9.04 -33.92
CA LYS A 101 14.14 -10.38 -34.50
C LYS A 101 13.38 -10.37 -35.83
N ASN A 102 12.67 -9.27 -36.12
CA ASN A 102 11.80 -9.16 -37.29
C ASN A 102 12.36 -8.25 -38.40
N GLY A 103 13.58 -7.72 -38.23
CA GLY A 103 14.34 -6.98 -39.23
C GLY A 103 15.62 -7.71 -39.57
#